data_AF-A0A2E4YCS2-F1
#
_entry.id   AF-A0A2E4YCS2-F1
#
_cell.length_a   1.000
_cell.length_b   1.000
_cell.length_c   1.000
_cell.angle_alpha   90.00
_cell.angle_beta   90.00
_cell.angle_gamma   90.00
#
_symmetry.space_group_name_H-M   'P 1'
#
loop_
_entity.id
_entity.type
_entity.pdbx_description
1 polymer ?
#
loop_
_entity_poly.entity_id
_entity_poly.type
_entity_poly.pdbx_seq_one_letter_code
_entity_poly.pdbx_strand_id
1 'polypeptide(L)'
;MAVNYSTIAEKIMRIIQGNGIPLKMFNSDNGKSVANPEEARFFYIDEPNMMVSIDEGTNEVKLHFGEGVDIDKPKAEKLMNSLRQLSREYMLDFDMRSFGKHIEPKNYAYKLENDKEQTMSDVMKEGLSPLEGSSRTSRQTLENVRLIVKHRAPVNEESRGSRSRNISAIFVENAEGERFKYPYKHLNGARAMARHVSHGGVPSDMVGEAIVELSTNLAKLKEFMNVVNKQSLINENNRSVVLNVKRRMESIKESIKRVQGAKGYTNFVEKLATTEAKENAEITEDTVNKYVSKFTKTTFEESLRDVLPLIHRVNEEEMEDNRADQISRVREIIVAKDKKTGQKKNKITFPKDPNAEYNFDKIKKQYAEPRSPQEAEEQKKLMLALSIDDLADRVDVDTTDDNKRKNKGHDRAAELSMFLMDMANAIRSGQGLTKEKIQMTGYLRKLAQQNEAVETVGTPVTEQFDSMLSEAFAKFEIPA
;
A
#
# COMPACT_ATOMS: atom_id res chain seq x y z
N MET A 1 24.96 -27.16 25.43
CA MET A 1 26.28 -26.51 25.47
C MET A 1 26.07 -25.06 25.08
N ALA A 2 26.64 -24.10 25.81
CA ALA A 2 26.58 -22.70 25.39
C ALA A 2 27.51 -22.52 24.18
N VAL A 3 26.98 -21.99 23.08
CA VAL A 3 27.77 -21.69 21.88
C VAL A 3 28.71 -20.54 22.20
N ASN A 4 30.02 -20.74 22.03
CA ASN A 4 31.01 -19.72 22.34
C ASN A 4 31.34 -18.89 21.09
N TYR A 5 30.61 -17.78 20.90
CA TYR A 5 30.73 -16.93 19.72
C TYR A 5 32.11 -16.26 19.55
N SER A 6 32.88 -16.05 20.63
CA SER A 6 34.23 -15.50 20.50
C SER A 6 35.17 -16.49 19.79
N THR A 7 35.06 -17.79 20.12
CA THR A 7 35.83 -18.84 19.46
C THR A 7 35.41 -19.04 17.99
N ILE A 8 34.13 -18.85 17.69
CA ILE A 8 33.60 -18.90 16.31
C ILE A 8 34.12 -17.73 15.48
N ALA A 9 34.09 -16.52 16.04
CA ALA A 9 34.60 -15.31 15.41
C ALA A 9 36.09 -15.44 15.06
N GLU A 10 36.89 -15.98 15.99
CA GLU A 10 38.32 -16.23 15.76
C GLU A 10 38.55 -17.29 14.66
N LYS A 11 37.79 -18.39 14.67
CA LYS A 11 37.88 -19.42 13.63
C LYS A 11 37.44 -18.90 12.26
N ILE A 12 36.40 -18.08 12.17
CA ILE A 12 35.95 -17.46 10.91
C ILE A 12 37.04 -16.56 10.34
N MET A 13 37.68 -15.74 11.18
CA MET A 13 38.83 -14.91 10.78
C MET A 13 39.96 -15.77 10.21
N ARG A 14 40.34 -16.85 10.91
CA ARG A 14 41.39 -17.78 10.46
C ARG A 14 41.04 -18.49 9.15
N ILE A 15 39.77 -18.86 8.92
CA ILE A 15 39.30 -19.45 7.67
C ILE A 15 39.46 -18.46 6.51
N ILE A 16 39.06 -17.20 6.72
CA ILE A 16 39.14 -16.17 5.66
C ILE A 16 40.61 -15.85 5.34
N GLN A 17 41.44 -15.62 6.36
CA GLN A 17 42.87 -15.35 6.17
C GLN A 17 43.64 -16.55 5.61
N GLY A 18 43.30 -17.77 6.02
CA GLY A 18 43.91 -19.01 5.54
C GLY A 18 43.68 -19.26 4.04
N ASN A 19 42.64 -18.66 3.47
CA ASN A 19 42.37 -18.65 2.03
C ASN A 19 43.09 -17.50 1.28
N GLY A 20 43.94 -16.73 1.97
CA GLY A 20 44.73 -15.63 1.40
C GLY A 20 43.92 -14.36 1.13
N ILE A 21 42.81 -14.16 1.85
CA ILE A 21 41.87 -13.06 1.61
C ILE A 21 42.02 -12.00 2.72
N PRO A 22 42.29 -10.72 2.38
CA PRO A 22 42.30 -9.64 3.35
C PRO A 22 40.87 -9.32 3.81
N LEU A 23 40.70 -9.07 5.11
CA LEU A 23 39.40 -8.78 5.71
C LEU A 23 39.47 -7.59 6.68
N LYS A 24 38.32 -6.94 6.87
CA LYS A 24 38.10 -5.89 7.88
C LYS A 24 37.03 -6.36 8.87
N MET A 25 37.28 -6.21 10.17
CA MET A 25 36.40 -6.71 11.23
C MET A 25 35.63 -5.57 11.90
N PHE A 26 34.36 -5.79 12.25
CA PHE A 26 33.51 -4.81 12.92
C PHE A 26 32.71 -5.43 14.07
N ASN A 27 32.44 -4.64 15.11
CA ASN A 27 31.60 -5.00 16.26
C ASN A 27 30.10 -4.77 15.94
N SER A 28 29.23 -5.60 16.52
CA SER A 28 27.77 -5.47 16.50
C SER A 28 27.24 -4.25 17.26
N ASP A 29 27.87 -3.89 18.38
CA ASP A 29 27.30 -2.84 19.25
C ASP A 29 27.39 -1.44 18.62
N ASN A 30 28.54 -1.16 17.99
CA ASN A 30 28.95 0.20 17.61
C ASN A 30 29.20 0.35 16.11
N GLY A 31 29.22 -0.75 15.34
CA GLY A 31 29.59 -0.77 13.92
C GLY A 31 31.03 -0.31 13.62
N LYS A 32 31.86 -0.12 14.65
CA LYS A 32 33.25 0.36 14.53
C LYS A 32 34.19 -0.79 14.16
N SER A 33 35.26 -0.46 13.43
CA SER A 33 36.31 -1.41 13.09
C SER A 33 37.02 -1.86 14.36
N VAL A 34 37.26 -3.17 14.49
CA VAL A 34 37.93 -3.77 15.65
C VAL A 34 39.17 -4.52 15.18
N ALA A 35 40.22 -4.51 15.99
CA ALA A 35 41.44 -5.28 15.73
C ALA A 35 41.39 -6.68 16.37
N ASN A 36 40.64 -6.84 17.46
CA ASN A 36 40.48 -8.11 18.18
C ASN A 36 39.39 -8.99 17.51
N PRO A 37 39.70 -10.22 17.06
CA PRO A 37 38.74 -11.13 16.43
C PRO A 37 37.60 -11.57 17.35
N GLU A 38 37.82 -11.65 18.66
CA GLU A 38 36.82 -12.15 19.62
C GLU A 38 35.59 -11.22 19.73
N GLU A 39 35.81 -9.93 19.50
CA GLU A 39 34.80 -8.86 19.52
C GLU A 39 34.16 -8.61 18.15
N ALA A 40 34.64 -9.30 17.10
CA ALA A 40 34.14 -9.14 15.75
C ALA A 40 32.85 -9.95 15.55
N ARG A 41 31.85 -9.32 14.95
CA ARG A 41 30.60 -9.97 14.50
C ARG A 41 30.34 -9.81 13.02
N PHE A 42 31.06 -8.90 12.36
CA PHE A 42 31.02 -8.70 10.92
C PHE A 42 32.44 -8.76 10.34
N PHE A 43 32.60 -9.51 9.27
CA PHE A 43 33.86 -9.69 8.54
C PHE A 43 33.65 -9.31 7.08
N TYR A 44 34.15 -8.14 6.71
CA TYR A 44 34.05 -7.61 5.36
C TYR A 44 35.28 -7.99 4.54
N ILE A 45 35.04 -8.43 3.31
CA ILE A 45 36.06 -8.79 2.32
C ILE A 45 35.82 -7.89 1.11
N ASP A 46 36.84 -7.12 0.72
CA ASP A 46 36.75 -6.19 -0.41
C ASP A 46 36.79 -6.93 -1.75
N GLU A 47 37.70 -7.91 -1.87
CA GLU A 47 37.95 -8.66 -3.10
C GLU A 47 38.09 -10.17 -2.79
N PRO A 48 37.09 -11.00 -3.13
CA PRO A 48 35.78 -10.68 -3.71
C PRO A 48 34.83 -10.01 -2.71
N ASN A 49 33.96 -9.09 -3.18
CA ASN A 49 33.04 -8.35 -2.31
C ASN A 49 32.08 -9.30 -1.55
N MET A 50 32.43 -9.59 -0.30
CA MET A 50 31.72 -10.55 0.55
C MET A 50 31.66 -10.04 1.99
N MET A 51 30.61 -10.43 2.72
CA MET A 51 30.48 -10.13 4.14
C MET A 51 30.00 -11.38 4.88
N VAL A 52 30.68 -11.72 5.97
CA VAL A 52 30.26 -12.78 6.91
C VAL A 52 29.77 -12.10 8.19
N SER A 53 28.59 -12.48 8.68
CA SER A 53 28.07 -12.00 9.96
C SER A 53 27.64 -13.14 10.88
N ILE A 54 27.87 -12.95 12.18
CA ILE A 54 27.42 -13.87 13.24
C ILE A 54 26.25 -13.22 13.97
N ASP A 55 25.11 -13.91 14.03
CA ASP A 55 23.91 -13.46 14.72
C ASP A 55 23.69 -14.30 15.99
N GLU A 56 23.94 -13.68 17.14
CA GLU A 56 23.81 -14.34 18.46
C GLU A 56 22.35 -14.58 18.85
N GLY A 57 21.40 -13.81 18.32
CA GLY A 57 19.98 -13.93 18.66
C GLY A 57 19.29 -15.08 17.92
N THR A 58 19.74 -15.39 16.70
CA THR A 58 19.17 -16.45 15.85
C THR A 58 20.06 -17.68 15.73
N ASN A 59 21.28 -17.68 16.30
CA ASN A 59 22.27 -18.74 16.15
C ASN A 59 22.63 -19.01 14.68
N GLU A 60 22.78 -17.95 13.89
CA GLU A 60 23.02 -18.03 12.45
C GLU A 60 24.36 -17.41 12.05
N VAL A 61 25.07 -18.07 11.14
CA VAL A 61 26.18 -17.50 10.36
C VAL A 61 25.65 -17.14 8.98
N LYS A 62 25.70 -15.86 8.62
CA LYS A 62 25.19 -15.34 7.34
C LYS A 62 26.34 -14.95 6.42
N LEU A 63 26.36 -15.51 5.22
CA LEU A 63 27.30 -15.14 4.16
C LEU A 63 26.58 -14.35 3.07
N HIS A 64 27.08 -13.15 2.80
CA HIS A 64 26.53 -12.22 1.83
C HIS A 64 27.51 -11.99 0.68
N PHE A 65 27.05 -12.19 -0.56
CA PHE A 65 27.81 -11.87 -1.78
C PHE A 65 27.37 -10.52 -2.34
N GLY A 66 28.32 -9.67 -2.70
CA GLY A 66 28.09 -8.39 -3.35
C GLY A 66 27.99 -8.50 -4.87
N GLU A 67 27.74 -7.36 -5.51
CA GLU A 67 27.61 -7.25 -6.97
C GLU A 67 28.84 -7.78 -7.73
N GLY A 68 28.60 -8.65 -8.72
CA GLY A 68 29.66 -9.21 -9.57
C GLY A 68 30.44 -10.39 -8.98
N VAL A 69 30.09 -10.87 -7.77
CA VAL A 69 30.68 -12.09 -7.21
C VAL A 69 29.91 -13.32 -7.71
N ASP A 70 30.59 -14.11 -8.53
CA ASP A 70 30.10 -15.40 -8.99
C ASP A 70 30.42 -16.47 -7.95
N ILE A 71 29.38 -17.20 -7.52
CA ILE A 71 29.44 -18.24 -6.48
C ILE A 71 30.31 -19.41 -6.96
N ASP A 72 30.35 -19.64 -8.27
CA ASP A 72 31.05 -20.76 -8.91
C ASP A 72 32.55 -20.52 -9.08
N LYS A 73 33.07 -19.36 -8.61
CA LYS A 73 34.52 -19.12 -8.56
C LYS A 73 35.16 -19.94 -7.44
N PRO A 74 36.32 -20.58 -7.69
CA PRO A 74 36.93 -21.56 -6.78
C PRO A 74 37.34 -21.01 -5.40
N LYS A 75 37.48 -19.69 -5.25
CA LYS A 75 37.79 -19.03 -3.97
C LYS A 75 36.54 -18.80 -3.12
N ALA A 76 35.42 -18.39 -3.75
CA ALA A 76 34.15 -18.13 -3.06
C ALA A 76 33.51 -19.45 -2.59
N GLU A 77 33.54 -20.47 -3.45
CA GLU A 77 33.01 -21.81 -3.14
C GLU A 77 33.75 -22.48 -1.96
N LYS A 78 35.09 -22.41 -1.94
CA LYS A 78 35.92 -22.95 -0.84
C LYS A 78 35.66 -22.25 0.50
N LEU A 79 35.47 -20.93 0.49
CA LEU A 79 35.16 -20.14 1.67
C LEU A 79 33.75 -20.47 2.18
N MET A 80 32.76 -20.54 1.28
CA MET A 80 31.40 -20.96 1.60
C MET A 80 31.37 -22.36 2.24
N ASN A 81 32.06 -23.35 1.64
CA ASN A 81 32.09 -24.72 2.15
C ASN A 81 32.74 -24.80 3.53
N SER A 82 33.84 -24.06 3.75
CA SER A 82 34.51 -23.97 5.05
C SER A 82 33.61 -23.35 6.13
N LEU A 83 32.89 -22.26 5.81
CA LEU A 83 31.95 -21.62 6.75
C LEU A 83 30.73 -22.49 7.05
N ARG A 84 30.23 -23.21 6.04
CA ARG A 84 29.12 -24.17 6.21
C ARG A 84 29.54 -25.35 7.11
N GLN A 85 30.77 -25.86 6.95
CA GLN A 85 31.30 -26.91 7.81
C GLN A 85 31.48 -26.43 9.25
N LEU A 86 32.04 -25.23 9.43
CA LEU A 86 32.18 -24.61 10.75
C LEU A 86 30.81 -24.42 11.43
N SER A 87 29.81 -23.94 10.69
CA SER A 87 28.46 -23.76 11.25
C SER A 87 27.87 -25.09 11.73
N ARG A 88 28.07 -26.18 10.98
CA ARG A 88 27.66 -27.54 11.39
C ARG A 88 28.41 -28.06 12.63
N GLU A 89 29.72 -27.81 12.72
CA GLU A 89 30.55 -28.22 13.87
C GLU A 89 30.06 -27.55 15.17
N TYR A 90 29.57 -26.31 15.07
CA TYR A 90 29.10 -25.50 16.20
C TYR A 90 27.58 -25.46 16.39
N MET A 91 26.82 -26.29 15.65
CA MET A 91 25.34 -26.33 15.69
C MET A 91 24.69 -24.97 15.39
N LEU A 92 25.27 -24.19 14.47
CA LEU A 92 24.73 -22.94 13.95
C LEU A 92 24.03 -23.15 12.61
N ASP A 93 22.96 -22.39 12.38
CA ASP A 93 22.31 -22.32 11.09
C ASP A 93 23.14 -21.48 10.11
N PHE A 94 23.18 -21.88 8.84
CA PHE A 94 23.98 -21.21 7.81
C PHE A 94 23.07 -20.64 6.72
N ASP A 95 23.03 -19.31 6.61
CA ASP A 95 22.26 -18.59 5.57
C ASP A 95 23.21 -17.95 4.56
N MET A 96 22.81 -17.97 3.29
CA MET A 96 23.59 -17.45 2.17
C MET A 96 22.70 -16.61 1.27
N ARG A 97 23.09 -15.36 1.02
CA ARG A 97 22.34 -14.44 0.14
C ARG A 97 23.26 -13.70 -0.81
N SER A 98 22.81 -13.57 -2.07
CA SER A 98 23.44 -12.71 -3.07
C SER A 98 22.69 -11.38 -3.14
N PHE A 99 23.44 -10.27 -3.08
CA PHE A 99 22.93 -8.93 -3.29
C PHE A 99 23.42 -8.42 -4.64
N GLY A 100 22.48 -7.94 -5.48
CA GLY A 100 22.80 -7.25 -6.74
C GLY A 100 23.30 -5.82 -6.56
N LYS A 101 23.96 -5.51 -5.43
CA LYS A 101 24.54 -4.20 -5.11
C LYS A 101 25.90 -4.41 -4.44
N HIS A 102 26.84 -3.51 -4.69
CA HIS A 102 28.11 -3.48 -3.97
C HIS A 102 27.87 -3.36 -2.45
N ILE A 103 28.40 -4.31 -1.67
CA ILE A 103 28.34 -4.27 -0.20
C ILE A 103 29.46 -3.36 0.27
N GLU A 104 29.13 -2.40 1.13
CA GLU A 104 30.11 -1.59 1.86
C GLU A 104 29.81 -1.69 3.36
N PRO A 105 30.82 -1.61 4.25
CA PRO A 105 30.62 -1.65 5.69
C PRO A 105 29.61 -0.61 6.22
N LYS A 106 29.56 0.59 5.60
CA LYS A 106 28.61 1.66 5.97
C LYS A 106 27.14 1.27 5.79
N ASN A 107 26.83 0.43 4.79
CA ASN A 107 25.47 0.02 4.47
C ASN A 107 24.87 -0.95 5.51
N TYR A 108 25.71 -1.58 6.35
CA TYR A 108 25.28 -2.46 7.43
C TYR A 108 25.25 -1.78 8.79
N ALA A 109 26.11 -0.80 9.06
CA ALA A 109 25.90 0.12 10.20
C ALA A 109 24.55 0.82 10.08
N TYR A 110 24.18 1.24 8.86
CA TYR A 110 22.86 1.82 8.56
C TYR A 110 21.72 0.81 8.69
N LYS A 111 21.95 -0.51 8.49
CA LYS A 111 20.95 -1.56 8.76
C LYS A 111 20.85 -1.92 10.24
N LEU A 112 21.94 -1.86 11.01
CA LEU A 112 21.90 -1.95 12.47
C LEU A 112 21.17 -0.75 13.07
N GLU A 113 21.41 0.45 12.54
CA GLU A 113 20.63 1.64 12.87
C GLU A 113 19.19 1.52 12.36
N ASN A 114 18.91 0.97 11.17
CA ASN A 114 17.55 0.79 10.67
C ASN A 114 16.79 -0.38 11.31
N ASP A 115 17.45 -1.44 11.76
CA ASP A 115 16.83 -2.54 12.52
C ASP A 115 16.61 -2.09 13.95
N LYS A 116 17.51 -1.25 14.50
CA LYS A 116 17.23 -0.43 15.69
C LYS A 116 16.10 0.55 15.40
N GLU A 117 16.01 1.26 14.27
CA GLU A 117 14.94 2.22 13.96
C GLU A 117 13.62 1.55 13.54
N GLN A 118 13.61 0.32 13.06
CA GLN A 118 12.39 -0.45 12.77
C GLN A 118 11.87 -1.17 14.02
N THR A 119 12.75 -1.47 14.98
CA THR A 119 12.34 -1.81 16.35
C THR A 119 12.00 -0.56 17.18
N MET A 120 12.59 0.60 16.87
CA MET A 120 12.39 1.87 17.59
C MET A 120 11.36 2.81 16.97
N SER A 121 10.88 2.59 15.75
CA SER A 121 9.77 3.37 15.15
C SER A 121 8.40 2.98 15.74
N ASP A 122 8.33 1.85 16.43
CA ASP A 122 7.20 1.51 17.31
C ASP A 122 7.40 1.99 18.77
N VAL A 123 8.61 2.43 19.16
CA VAL A 123 8.97 2.73 20.58
C VAL A 123 9.30 4.21 20.84
N MET A 124 9.61 5.04 19.84
CA MET A 124 9.68 6.50 20.01
C MET A 124 8.49 7.21 19.36
N LYS A 125 7.29 6.93 19.86
CA LYS A 125 6.23 7.95 19.87
C LYS A 125 6.45 8.77 21.12
N GLU A 126 7.14 9.90 20.97
CA GLU A 126 7.38 10.94 21.98
C GLU A 126 6.37 10.88 23.15
N GLY A 127 6.79 10.31 24.29
CA GLY A 127 6.02 10.30 25.54
C GLY A 127 5.10 9.10 25.83
N LEU A 128 4.88 8.16 24.91
CA LEU A 128 4.04 6.97 25.14
C LEU A 128 4.87 5.79 25.66
N SER A 129 4.56 5.29 26.86
CA SER A 129 5.18 4.05 27.38
C SER A 129 4.73 2.81 26.61
N PRO A 130 5.50 1.70 26.64
CA PRO A 130 5.05 0.43 26.06
C PRO A 130 3.71 -0.02 26.68
N LEU A 131 2.93 -0.78 25.89
CA LEU A 131 1.69 -1.39 26.39
C LEU A 131 2.05 -2.57 27.29
N GLU A 132 1.82 -2.44 28.58
CA GLU A 132 2.15 -3.46 29.58
C GLU A 132 0.95 -3.80 30.46
N GLY A 133 0.91 -4.99 31.04
CA GLY A 133 -0.13 -5.36 32.00
C GLY A 133 -0.49 -6.83 31.98
N SER A 134 -1.67 -7.13 32.52
CA SER A 134 -2.17 -8.50 32.67
C SER A 134 -2.68 -9.08 31.35
N SER A 135 -2.94 -10.40 31.34
CA SER A 135 -3.50 -11.16 30.22
C SER A 135 -4.77 -10.54 29.61
N ARG A 136 -5.59 -9.83 30.40
CA ARG A 136 -6.85 -9.22 29.90
C ARG A 136 -6.86 -7.68 29.91
N THR A 137 -5.84 -7.04 30.48
CA THR A 137 -5.79 -5.58 30.62
C THR A 137 -4.39 -5.07 30.34
N SER A 138 -4.25 -4.24 29.31
CA SER A 138 -3.02 -3.50 29.03
C SER A 138 -3.17 -2.05 29.48
N ARG A 139 -2.08 -1.45 29.92
CA ARG A 139 -1.97 -0.06 30.34
C ARG A 139 -0.86 0.58 29.53
N GLN A 140 -1.06 1.85 29.21
CA GLN A 140 -0.08 2.69 28.52
C GLN A 140 -0.18 4.09 29.13
N THR A 141 0.94 4.67 29.51
CA THR A 141 1.02 6.02 30.08
C THR A 141 1.54 7.00 29.04
N LEU A 142 0.97 8.18 29.04
CA LEU A 142 1.40 9.33 28.23
C LEU A 142 1.42 10.54 29.16
N GLU A 143 2.62 10.97 29.56
CA GLU A 143 2.80 12.11 30.48
C GLU A 143 1.93 11.94 31.75
N ASN A 144 0.88 12.76 31.90
CA ASN A 144 -0.07 12.78 33.02
C ASN A 144 -1.37 11.96 32.76
N VAL A 145 -1.48 11.27 31.63
CA VAL A 145 -2.67 10.50 31.23
C VAL A 145 -2.36 9.01 31.16
N ARG A 146 -3.31 8.16 31.57
CA ARG A 146 -3.18 6.70 31.47
C ARG A 146 -4.27 6.11 30.56
N LEU A 147 -3.85 5.39 29.55
CA LEU A 147 -4.69 4.54 28.71
C LEU A 147 -4.83 3.15 29.33
N ILE A 148 -6.06 2.68 29.46
CA ILE A 148 -6.39 1.34 29.94
C ILE A 148 -7.17 0.61 28.84
N VAL A 149 -6.55 -0.44 28.28
CA VAL A 149 -7.12 -1.25 27.20
C VAL A 149 -7.57 -2.58 27.78
N LYS A 150 -8.87 -2.89 27.67
CA LYS A 150 -9.41 -4.20 28.05
C LYS A 150 -9.51 -5.10 26.81
N HIS A 151 -9.03 -6.33 26.92
CA HIS A 151 -9.06 -7.33 25.85
C HIS A 151 -10.22 -8.32 26.03
N ARG A 152 -10.79 -8.79 24.92
CA ARG A 152 -11.81 -9.85 24.89
C ARG A 152 -11.16 -11.23 25.08
N ALA A 153 -10.01 -11.44 24.45
CA ALA A 153 -9.21 -12.66 24.51
C ALA A 153 -7.94 -12.43 25.36
N PRO A 154 -7.36 -13.49 25.97
CA PRO A 154 -6.07 -13.38 26.64
C PRO A 154 -4.99 -12.93 25.65
N VAL A 155 -4.13 -12.03 26.12
CA VAL A 155 -2.96 -11.53 25.39
C VAL A 155 -1.87 -12.60 25.44
N ASN A 156 -1.37 -13.02 24.28
CA ASN A 156 -0.17 -13.84 24.15
C ASN A 156 1.03 -12.93 23.83
N GLU A 157 2.01 -12.86 24.71
CA GLU A 157 3.17 -11.97 24.57
C GLU A 157 4.16 -12.44 23.49
N GLU A 158 4.18 -13.72 23.16
CA GLU A 158 5.00 -14.27 22.06
C GLU A 158 4.51 -13.77 20.69
N SER A 159 3.22 -13.42 20.59
CA SER A 159 2.63 -12.94 19.35
C SER A 159 2.77 -11.42 19.22
N ARG A 160 3.56 -10.98 18.23
CA ARG A 160 3.73 -9.56 17.92
C ARG A 160 2.38 -8.85 17.74
N GLY A 161 2.17 -7.78 18.49
CA GLY A 161 0.97 -6.94 18.42
C GLY A 161 -0.28 -7.54 19.06
N SER A 162 -0.15 -8.56 19.91
CA SER A 162 -1.25 -9.16 20.67
C SER A 162 -2.05 -8.13 21.49
N ARG A 163 -1.35 -7.18 22.13
CA ARG A 163 -1.93 -6.07 22.91
C ARG A 163 -2.62 -4.99 22.06
N SER A 164 -2.55 -5.08 20.74
CA SER A 164 -3.29 -4.19 19.82
C SER A 164 -4.51 -4.86 19.20
N ARG A 165 -4.76 -6.14 19.52
CA ARG A 165 -5.85 -6.95 18.97
C ARG A 165 -6.93 -7.26 20.02
N ASN A 166 -8.08 -7.73 19.54
CA ASN A 166 -9.19 -8.21 20.36
C ASN A 166 -9.60 -7.22 21.46
N ILE A 167 -9.61 -5.92 21.14
CA ILE A 167 -9.95 -4.87 22.10
C ILE A 167 -11.45 -4.90 22.37
N SER A 168 -11.81 -4.96 23.64
CA SER A 168 -13.20 -4.90 24.11
C SER A 168 -13.62 -3.46 24.39
N ALA A 169 -12.81 -2.73 25.17
CA ALA A 169 -13.03 -1.34 25.53
C ALA A 169 -11.70 -0.64 25.81
N ILE A 170 -11.65 0.67 25.60
CA ILE A 170 -10.50 1.52 25.92
C ILE A 170 -10.98 2.63 26.84
N PHE A 171 -10.24 2.88 27.90
CA PHE A 171 -10.48 3.96 28.85
C PHE A 171 -9.30 4.92 28.86
N VAL A 172 -9.58 6.21 28.92
CA VAL A 172 -8.62 7.30 29.10
C VAL A 172 -8.80 7.82 30.52
N GLU A 173 -7.76 7.71 31.34
CA GLU A 173 -7.70 8.19 32.73
C GLU A 173 -6.89 9.48 32.77
N ASN A 174 -7.48 10.58 33.24
CA ASN A 174 -6.80 11.86 33.40
C ASN A 174 -5.91 11.88 34.66
N ALA A 175 -5.21 12.99 34.90
CA ALA A 175 -4.34 13.17 36.06
C ALA A 175 -5.11 13.12 37.40
N GLU A 176 -6.39 13.49 37.38
CA GLU A 176 -7.29 13.51 38.56
C GLU A 176 -7.93 12.14 38.85
N GLY A 177 -7.71 11.14 37.98
CA GLY A 177 -8.23 9.78 38.12
C GLY A 177 -9.63 9.59 37.54
N GLU A 178 -10.21 10.61 36.90
CA GLU A 178 -11.45 10.47 36.13
C GLU A 178 -11.22 9.60 34.90
N ARG A 179 -12.18 8.72 34.61
CA ARG A 179 -12.07 7.74 33.53
C ARG A 179 -13.16 7.94 32.51
N PHE A 180 -12.74 8.26 31.29
CA PHE A 180 -13.61 8.32 30.13
C PHE A 180 -13.51 7.05 29.30
N LYS A 181 -14.64 6.50 28.89
CA LYS A 181 -14.68 5.36 27.95
C LYS A 181 -14.66 5.89 26.52
N TYR A 182 -13.64 5.51 25.76
CA TYR A 182 -13.55 5.90 24.37
C TYR A 182 -14.63 5.16 23.53
N PRO A 183 -15.40 5.85 22.65
CA PRO A 183 -16.55 5.26 21.97
C PRO A 183 -16.19 4.10 21.02
N TYR A 184 -15.04 4.18 20.37
CA TYR A 184 -14.62 3.23 19.34
C TYR A 184 -13.52 2.27 19.82
N LYS A 185 -13.50 1.05 19.27
CA LYS A 185 -12.54 0.01 19.64
C LYS A 185 -11.24 0.11 18.84
N HIS A 186 -10.66 1.30 18.72
CA HIS A 186 -9.38 1.48 18.04
C HIS A 186 -8.36 2.25 18.88
N LEU A 187 -7.19 1.64 19.03
CA LEU A 187 -6.12 2.16 19.87
C LEU A 187 -5.58 3.51 19.39
N ASN A 188 -5.56 3.75 18.07
CA ASN A 188 -4.95 4.94 17.52
C ASN A 188 -5.70 6.23 17.88
N GLY A 189 -7.03 6.25 17.77
CA GLY A 189 -7.79 7.42 18.20
C GLY A 189 -7.89 7.56 19.72
N ALA A 190 -7.84 6.46 20.49
CA ALA A 190 -7.72 6.57 21.94
C ALA A 190 -6.39 7.23 22.34
N ARG A 191 -5.28 6.94 21.63
CA ARG A 191 -4.00 7.63 21.83
C ARG A 191 -4.04 9.10 21.44
N ALA A 192 -4.73 9.44 20.35
CA ALA A 192 -4.95 10.83 19.96
C ALA A 192 -5.74 11.60 21.03
N MET A 193 -6.81 10.98 21.56
CA MET A 193 -7.58 11.52 22.68
C MET A 193 -6.74 11.65 23.95
N ALA A 194 -5.90 10.66 24.27
CA ALA A 194 -5.01 10.75 25.43
C ALA A 194 -4.01 11.91 25.30
N ARG A 195 -3.50 12.20 24.08
CA ARG A 195 -2.64 13.35 23.82
C ARG A 195 -3.38 14.67 24.05
N HIS A 196 -4.61 14.75 23.58
CA HIS A 196 -5.48 15.90 23.80
C HIS A 196 -5.73 16.17 25.29
N VAL A 197 -6.07 15.12 26.06
CA VAL A 197 -6.22 15.22 27.52
C VAL A 197 -4.90 15.57 28.22
N SER A 198 -3.75 15.11 27.69
CA SER A 198 -2.44 15.46 28.28
C SER A 198 -2.11 16.95 28.14
N HIS A 199 -2.66 17.62 27.12
CA HIS A 199 -2.55 19.07 26.92
C HIS A 199 -3.59 19.87 27.72
N GLY A 200 -4.35 19.21 28.60
CA GLY A 200 -5.38 19.85 29.42
C GLY A 200 -6.75 19.98 28.73
N GLY A 201 -6.94 19.32 27.58
CA GLY A 201 -8.22 19.26 26.89
C GLY A 201 -9.22 18.30 27.52
N VAL A 202 -10.51 18.49 27.24
CA VAL A 202 -11.61 17.67 27.75
C VAL A 202 -12.21 16.88 26.58
N PRO A 203 -12.58 15.60 26.73
CA PRO A 203 -13.14 14.81 25.63
C PRO A 203 -14.39 15.40 24.94
N SER A 204 -15.08 16.32 25.61
CA SER A 204 -16.27 17.04 25.12
C SER A 204 -15.99 18.45 24.62
N ASP A 205 -14.73 18.86 24.52
CA ASP A 205 -14.38 20.13 23.87
C ASP A 205 -14.33 19.95 22.34
N MET A 206 -14.21 21.06 21.60
CA MET A 206 -14.23 21.05 20.14
C MET A 206 -13.15 20.14 19.52
N VAL A 207 -11.97 20.05 20.14
CA VAL A 207 -10.86 19.24 19.64
C VAL A 207 -11.09 17.76 19.98
N GLY A 208 -11.60 17.46 21.17
CA GLY A 208 -12.04 16.13 21.59
C GLY A 208 -13.15 15.60 20.69
N GLU A 209 -14.17 16.40 20.41
CA GLU A 209 -15.27 16.08 19.51
C GLU A 209 -14.76 15.83 18.09
N ALA A 210 -13.86 16.67 17.56
CA ALA A 210 -13.25 16.45 16.24
C ALA A 210 -12.47 15.12 16.16
N ILE A 211 -11.75 14.73 17.22
CA ILE A 211 -11.05 13.44 17.29
C ILE A 211 -12.04 12.26 17.28
N VAL A 212 -13.17 12.40 18.00
CA VAL A 212 -14.25 11.41 18.00
C VAL A 212 -14.97 11.38 16.65
N GLU A 213 -15.12 12.51 15.97
CA GLU A 213 -15.73 12.61 14.65
C GLU A 213 -14.88 11.91 13.59
N LEU A 214 -13.57 12.15 13.55
CA LEU A 214 -12.64 11.41 12.67
C LEU A 214 -12.79 9.90 12.85
N SER A 215 -13.00 9.46 14.08
CA SER A 215 -13.15 8.07 14.46
C SER A 215 -14.51 7.49 14.05
N THR A 216 -15.56 8.32 14.15
CA THR A 216 -16.91 8.04 13.66
C THR A 216 -16.94 7.90 12.15
N ASN A 217 -16.33 8.85 11.44
CA ASN A 217 -16.22 8.84 9.99
C ASN A 217 -15.44 7.60 9.52
N LEU A 218 -14.34 7.25 10.19
CA LEU A 218 -13.60 6.03 9.89
C LEU A 218 -14.43 4.75 10.11
N ALA A 219 -15.27 4.70 11.15
CA ALA A 219 -16.15 3.55 11.40
C ALA A 219 -17.21 3.40 10.31
N LYS A 220 -17.91 4.48 9.95
CA LYS A 220 -18.92 4.50 8.88
C LYS A 220 -18.33 4.11 7.53
N LEU A 221 -17.19 4.66 7.15
CA LEU A 221 -16.52 4.31 5.89
C LEU A 221 -16.06 2.84 5.87
N LYS A 222 -15.65 2.27 7.02
CA LYS A 222 -15.33 0.84 7.13
C LYS A 222 -16.56 -0.04 6.94
N GLU A 223 -17.69 0.34 7.53
CA GLU A 223 -18.95 -0.38 7.36
C GLU A 223 -19.35 -0.40 5.88
N PHE A 224 -19.35 0.76 5.22
CA PHE A 224 -19.58 0.85 3.78
C PHE A 224 -18.63 -0.07 2.98
N MET A 225 -17.32 0.00 3.23
CA MET A 225 -16.35 -0.84 2.54
C MET A 225 -16.57 -2.33 2.80
N ASN A 226 -16.98 -2.73 4.01
CA ASN A 226 -17.27 -4.12 4.32
C ASN A 226 -18.46 -4.63 3.49
N VAL A 227 -19.52 -3.83 3.37
CA VAL A 227 -20.70 -4.18 2.57
C VAL A 227 -20.35 -4.27 1.09
N VAL A 228 -19.68 -3.25 0.54
CA VAL A 228 -19.25 -3.21 -0.86
C VAL A 228 -18.38 -4.42 -1.22
N ASN A 229 -17.43 -4.80 -0.36
CA ASN A 229 -16.57 -5.95 -0.58
C ASN A 229 -17.32 -7.29 -0.45
N LYS A 230 -18.18 -7.43 0.58
CA LYS A 230 -18.92 -8.67 0.84
C LYS A 230 -19.95 -8.97 -0.25
N GLN A 231 -20.60 -7.94 -0.77
CA GLN A 231 -21.62 -8.05 -1.81
C GLN A 231 -21.04 -7.89 -3.24
N SER A 232 -19.72 -7.69 -3.37
CA SER A 232 -19.04 -7.47 -4.65
C SER A 232 -19.74 -6.42 -5.52
N LEU A 233 -20.09 -5.29 -4.89
CA LEU A 233 -20.83 -4.20 -5.54
C LEU A 233 -19.95 -3.30 -6.41
N ILE A 234 -18.65 -3.59 -6.53
CA ILE A 234 -17.73 -2.79 -7.34
C ILE A 234 -18.06 -3.01 -8.82
N ASN A 235 -18.49 -1.95 -9.50
CA ASN A 235 -18.75 -1.90 -10.93
C ASN A 235 -17.97 -0.73 -11.55
N GLU A 236 -17.86 -0.68 -12.87
CA GLU A 236 -17.12 0.38 -13.59
C GLU A 236 -17.57 1.78 -13.17
N ASN A 237 -18.88 1.97 -12.97
CA ASN A 237 -19.49 3.26 -12.62
C ASN A 237 -19.22 3.74 -11.19
N ASN A 238 -18.80 2.86 -10.27
CA ASN A 238 -18.62 3.18 -8.84
C ASN A 238 -17.20 2.91 -8.31
N ARG A 239 -16.31 2.33 -9.13
CA ARG A 239 -14.88 2.11 -8.81
C ARG A 239 -14.20 3.38 -8.31
N SER A 240 -14.49 4.53 -8.94
CA SER A 240 -13.93 5.83 -8.56
C SER A 240 -14.35 6.29 -7.16
N VAL A 241 -15.61 6.11 -6.81
CA VAL A 241 -16.16 6.43 -5.49
C VAL A 241 -15.55 5.53 -4.41
N VAL A 242 -15.44 4.23 -4.67
CA VAL A 242 -14.84 3.26 -3.75
C VAL A 242 -13.36 3.59 -3.50
N LEU A 243 -12.62 4.00 -4.55
CA LEU A 243 -11.23 4.44 -4.42
C LEU A 243 -11.11 5.69 -3.53
N ASN A 244 -11.95 6.70 -3.75
CA ASN A 244 -11.95 7.93 -2.94
C ASN A 244 -12.25 7.63 -1.47
N VAL A 245 -13.23 6.76 -1.19
CA VAL A 245 -13.51 6.31 0.19
C VAL A 245 -12.29 5.62 0.81
N LYS A 246 -11.62 4.74 0.07
CA LYS A 246 -10.43 4.04 0.55
C LYS A 246 -9.28 5.00 0.87
N ARG A 247 -9.05 6.00 0.03
CA ARG A 247 -8.04 7.05 0.26
C ARG A 247 -8.37 7.86 1.50
N ARG A 248 -9.61 8.33 1.62
CA ARG A 248 -10.05 9.06 2.79
C ARG A 248 -9.86 8.26 4.07
N MET A 249 -10.18 6.96 4.04
CA MET A 249 -9.93 6.10 5.18
C MET A 249 -8.45 6.05 5.58
N GLU A 250 -7.52 6.01 4.63
CA GLU A 250 -6.09 6.09 4.92
C GLU A 250 -5.69 7.48 5.42
N SER A 251 -6.18 8.56 4.79
CA SER A 251 -5.95 9.94 5.23
C SER A 251 -6.43 10.20 6.66
N ILE A 252 -7.60 9.68 7.04
CA ILE A 252 -8.10 9.76 8.41
C ILE A 252 -7.20 8.96 9.37
N LYS A 253 -6.75 7.75 9.00
CA LYS A 253 -5.83 6.96 9.83
C LYS A 253 -4.49 7.68 10.02
N GLU A 254 -3.96 8.28 8.97
CA GLU A 254 -2.73 9.08 9.02
C GLU A 254 -2.90 10.32 9.87
N SER A 255 -4.02 11.03 9.73
CA SER A 255 -4.36 12.20 10.54
C SER A 255 -4.44 11.84 12.02
N ILE A 256 -5.19 10.79 12.38
CA ILE A 256 -5.24 10.26 13.75
C ILE A 256 -3.85 9.86 14.24
N LYS A 257 -3.01 9.25 13.39
CA LYS A 257 -1.64 8.86 13.75
C LYS A 257 -0.75 10.08 14.00
N ARG A 258 -0.87 11.15 13.21
CA ARG A 258 -0.13 12.41 13.38
C ARG A 258 -0.53 13.10 14.68
N VAL A 259 -1.82 13.15 15.00
CA VAL A 259 -2.36 13.77 16.24
C VAL A 259 -1.79 13.13 17.52
N GLN A 260 -1.30 11.89 17.45
CA GLN A 260 -0.64 11.24 18.60
C GLN A 260 0.68 11.93 19.01
N GLY A 261 1.36 12.60 18.08
CA GLY A 261 2.61 13.31 18.35
C GLY A 261 2.39 14.76 18.74
N ALA A 262 3.33 15.36 19.48
CA ALA A 262 3.22 16.74 19.96
C ALA A 262 2.97 17.75 18.82
N LYS A 263 3.85 17.74 17.81
CA LYS A 263 3.77 18.63 16.64
C LYS A 263 2.53 18.37 15.79
N GLY A 264 2.10 17.12 15.69
CA GLY A 264 0.91 16.78 14.91
C GLY A 264 -0.38 17.21 15.60
N TYR A 265 -0.40 17.18 16.93
CA TYR A 265 -1.49 17.70 17.74
C TYR A 265 -1.61 19.23 17.62
N THR A 266 -0.51 19.98 17.76
CA THR A 266 -0.54 21.45 17.62
C THR A 266 -1.05 21.87 16.23
N ASN A 267 -0.52 21.26 15.18
CA ASN A 267 -0.97 21.54 13.81
C ASN A 267 -2.44 21.17 13.59
N PHE A 268 -2.96 20.15 14.29
CA PHE A 268 -4.36 19.75 14.19
C PHE A 268 -5.28 20.78 14.86
N VAL A 269 -4.91 21.27 16.04
CA VAL A 269 -5.66 22.32 16.74
C VAL A 269 -5.64 23.63 15.94
N GLU A 270 -4.49 24.03 15.41
CA GLU A 270 -4.38 25.22 14.54
C GLU A 270 -5.26 25.11 13.29
N LYS A 271 -5.27 23.93 12.65
CA LYS A 271 -6.13 23.68 11.49
C LYS A 271 -7.61 23.75 11.88
N LEU A 272 -8.01 23.16 13.00
CA LEU A 272 -9.40 23.24 13.45
C LEU A 272 -9.84 24.68 13.68
N ALA A 273 -9.02 25.47 14.37
CA ALA A 273 -9.28 26.91 14.58
C ALA A 273 -9.37 27.70 13.26
N THR A 274 -8.66 27.27 12.23
CA THR A 274 -8.69 27.91 10.89
C THR A 274 -9.87 27.42 10.04
N THR A 275 -10.41 26.23 10.32
CA THR A 275 -11.38 25.51 9.46
C THR A 275 -12.82 25.65 9.94
N GLU A 276 -13.13 26.53 10.90
CA GLU A 276 -14.48 26.76 11.47
C GLU A 276 -15.57 27.22 10.47
N ALA A 277 -15.36 27.12 9.15
CA ALA A 277 -16.31 27.58 8.12
C ALA A 277 -16.43 26.62 6.92
N LYS A 278 -16.62 25.33 7.14
CA LYS A 278 -17.25 24.46 6.12
C LYS A 278 -18.47 23.80 6.72
N GLU A 279 -19.59 24.51 6.63
CA GLU A 279 -20.91 23.99 6.97
C GLU A 279 -21.14 22.66 6.27
N ASN A 280 -21.79 21.74 6.97
CA ASN A 280 -22.26 20.48 6.41
C ASN A 280 -23.24 20.80 5.28
N ALA A 281 -22.75 20.84 4.02
CA ALA A 281 -23.63 21.01 2.87
C ALA A 281 -24.70 19.91 2.91
N GLU A 282 -25.96 20.31 3.02
CA GLU A 282 -27.10 19.40 2.97
C GLU A 282 -27.15 18.75 1.59
N ILE A 283 -27.14 17.43 1.60
CA ILE A 283 -27.06 16.63 0.40
C ILE A 283 -28.49 16.46 -0.11
N THR A 284 -28.75 16.89 -1.35
CA THR A 284 -30.07 16.80 -1.97
C THR A 284 -30.49 15.34 -2.14
N GLU A 285 -31.79 15.03 -1.92
CA GLU A 285 -32.32 13.67 -2.05
C GLU A 285 -32.00 13.01 -3.41
N ASP A 286 -31.92 13.80 -4.47
CA ASP A 286 -31.55 13.33 -5.81
C ASP A 286 -30.13 12.76 -5.88
N THR A 287 -29.18 13.33 -5.14
CA THR A 287 -27.80 12.82 -5.09
C THR A 287 -27.72 11.53 -4.29
N VAL A 288 -28.50 11.42 -3.20
CA VAL A 288 -28.65 10.18 -2.43
C VAL A 288 -29.22 9.08 -3.34
N ASN A 289 -30.28 9.37 -4.10
CA ASN A 289 -30.89 8.42 -5.04
C ASN A 289 -29.92 7.97 -6.15
N LYS A 290 -29.06 8.87 -6.66
CA LYS A 290 -27.98 8.53 -7.60
C LYS A 290 -26.94 7.58 -6.99
N TYR A 291 -26.59 7.74 -5.73
CA TYR A 291 -25.68 6.80 -5.07
C TYR A 291 -26.36 5.46 -4.79
N VAL A 292 -27.63 5.48 -4.38
CA VAL A 292 -28.42 4.25 -4.22
C VAL A 292 -28.41 3.45 -5.53
N SER A 293 -28.75 4.07 -6.67
CA SER A 293 -28.78 3.37 -7.96
C SER A 293 -27.40 2.82 -8.38
N LYS A 294 -26.30 3.51 -8.06
CA LYS A 294 -24.94 3.03 -8.31
C LYS A 294 -24.50 1.83 -7.46
N PHE A 295 -25.11 1.66 -6.28
CA PHE A 295 -24.72 0.64 -5.29
C PHE A 295 -25.78 -0.44 -5.05
N THR A 296 -26.99 -0.35 -5.63
CA THR A 296 -28.02 -1.40 -5.52
C THR A 296 -28.09 -2.28 -6.75
N LYS A 297 -27.78 -3.58 -6.61
CA LYS A 297 -28.11 -4.59 -7.63
C LYS A 297 -29.47 -5.26 -7.39
N THR A 298 -29.90 -5.49 -6.14
CA THR A 298 -31.19 -6.15 -5.83
C THR A 298 -31.75 -5.90 -4.41
N THR A 299 -30.93 -5.67 -3.39
CA THR A 299 -31.40 -5.37 -2.02
C THR A 299 -30.53 -4.29 -1.37
N PHE A 300 -31.15 -3.17 -1.01
CA PHE A 300 -30.46 -2.07 -0.33
C PHE A 300 -30.38 -2.35 1.17
N GLU A 301 -29.17 -2.41 1.74
CA GLU A 301 -29.01 -2.36 3.20
C GLU A 301 -29.27 -0.94 3.69
N GLU A 302 -30.28 -0.77 4.55
CA GLU A 302 -30.68 0.53 5.11
C GLU A 302 -29.54 1.24 5.85
N SER A 303 -28.59 0.48 6.43
CA SER A 303 -27.37 1.02 7.04
C SER A 303 -26.46 1.79 6.08
N LEU A 304 -26.59 1.59 4.76
CA LEU A 304 -25.81 2.35 3.78
C LEU A 304 -26.35 3.77 3.60
N ARG A 305 -27.66 4.00 3.79
CA ARG A 305 -28.31 5.31 3.59
C ARG A 305 -27.66 6.38 4.46
N ASP A 306 -27.40 6.06 5.72
CA ASP A 306 -26.82 6.97 6.70
C ASP A 306 -25.34 7.32 6.42
N VAL A 307 -24.67 6.54 5.56
CA VAL A 307 -23.26 6.74 5.17
C VAL A 307 -23.15 7.46 3.82
N LEU A 308 -24.20 7.47 3.00
CA LEU A 308 -24.20 8.14 1.69
C LEU A 308 -23.83 9.62 1.75
N PRO A 309 -24.34 10.41 2.73
CA PRO A 309 -23.93 11.80 2.86
C PRO A 309 -22.42 11.98 3.04
N LEU A 310 -21.83 11.14 3.89
CA LEU A 310 -20.40 11.14 4.13
C LEU A 310 -19.62 10.72 2.87
N ILE A 311 -20.11 9.73 2.12
CA ILE A 311 -19.46 9.27 0.88
C ILE A 311 -19.45 10.37 -0.17
N HIS A 312 -20.55 11.09 -0.33
CA HIS A 312 -20.62 12.17 -1.30
C HIS A 312 -19.61 13.27 -0.97
N ARG A 313 -19.58 13.73 0.29
CA ARG A 313 -18.60 14.71 0.76
C ARG A 313 -17.17 14.25 0.51
N VAL A 314 -16.86 13.00 0.87
CA VAL A 314 -15.54 12.41 0.64
C VAL A 314 -15.22 12.36 -0.84
N ASN A 315 -16.19 12.04 -1.69
CA ASN A 315 -15.98 12.00 -3.12
C ASN A 315 -15.70 13.39 -3.71
N GLU A 316 -16.39 14.42 -3.24
CA GLU A 316 -16.14 15.81 -3.65
C GLU A 316 -14.77 16.32 -3.16
N GLU A 317 -14.48 16.16 -1.87
CA GLU A 317 -13.20 16.57 -1.27
C GLU A 317 -12.01 15.86 -1.96
N GLU A 318 -12.09 14.54 -2.13
CA GLU A 318 -11.01 13.79 -2.76
C GLU A 318 -10.91 14.15 -4.26
N MET A 319 -12.01 14.41 -4.99
CA MET A 319 -11.93 14.86 -6.38
C MET A 319 -11.13 16.16 -6.55
N GLU A 320 -11.23 17.09 -5.60
CA GLU A 320 -10.45 18.33 -5.59
C GLU A 320 -8.97 18.07 -5.28
N ASP A 321 -8.69 17.32 -4.21
CA ASP A 321 -7.33 17.02 -3.75
C ASP A 321 -6.55 16.11 -4.73
N ASN A 322 -7.26 15.25 -5.46
CA ASN A 322 -6.66 14.24 -6.33
C ASN A 322 -5.85 14.80 -7.49
N ARG A 323 -6.06 16.07 -7.88
CA ARG A 323 -5.44 16.67 -9.08
C ARG A 323 -3.93 16.93 -8.94
N ALA A 324 -3.43 17.13 -7.72
CA ALA A 324 -2.03 17.55 -7.50
C ALA A 324 -1.00 16.46 -7.88
N ASP A 325 -1.31 15.19 -7.62
CA ASP A 325 -0.37 14.06 -7.81
C ASP A 325 -0.84 13.02 -8.83
N GLN A 326 -1.96 13.26 -9.52
CA GLN A 326 -2.57 12.33 -10.46
C GLN A 326 -1.59 11.87 -11.55
N ILE A 327 -0.80 12.79 -12.10
CA ILE A 327 0.16 12.50 -13.18
C ILE A 327 1.23 11.52 -12.71
N SER A 328 1.76 11.71 -11.51
CA SER A 328 2.78 10.84 -10.91
C SER A 328 2.24 9.43 -10.69
N ARG A 329 1.01 9.30 -10.17
CA ARG A 329 0.36 8.00 -9.95
C ARG A 329 0.09 7.26 -11.26
N VAL A 330 -0.46 7.95 -12.26
CA VAL A 330 -0.71 7.39 -13.59
C VAL A 330 0.59 6.95 -14.27
N ARG A 331 1.67 7.73 -14.13
CA ARG A 331 3.00 7.36 -14.60
C ARG A 331 3.51 6.09 -13.93
N GLU A 332 3.37 5.99 -12.61
CA GLU A 332 3.73 4.78 -11.88
C GLU A 332 2.94 3.56 -12.36
N ILE A 333 1.62 3.70 -12.57
CA ILE A 333 0.78 2.61 -13.08
C ILE A 333 1.27 2.13 -14.46
N ILE A 334 1.62 3.06 -15.36
CA ILE A 334 2.07 2.70 -16.70
C ILE A 334 3.46 2.06 -16.72
N VAL A 335 4.38 2.53 -15.86
CA VAL A 335 5.80 2.17 -15.90
C VAL A 335 6.15 1.02 -14.96
N ALA A 336 5.30 0.70 -13.97
CA ALA A 336 5.57 -0.30 -12.95
C ALA A 336 6.03 -1.65 -13.54
N LYS A 337 7.21 -2.11 -13.11
CA LYS A 337 7.80 -3.41 -13.46
C LYS A 337 8.07 -4.25 -12.22
N ASP A 338 7.97 -5.57 -12.38
CA ASP A 338 8.27 -6.50 -11.30
C ASP A 338 9.78 -6.60 -11.11
N LYS A 339 10.22 -6.52 -9.85
CA LYS A 339 11.64 -6.54 -9.48
C LYS A 339 12.28 -7.90 -9.74
N LYS A 340 11.48 -8.98 -9.78
CA LYS A 340 11.98 -10.35 -9.96
C LYS A 340 12.04 -10.79 -11.42
N THR A 341 11.04 -10.40 -12.22
CA THR A 341 10.90 -10.88 -13.61
C THR A 341 11.20 -9.80 -14.65
N GLY A 342 11.29 -8.53 -14.25
CA GLY A 342 11.48 -7.40 -15.18
C GLY A 342 10.27 -7.09 -16.08
N GLN A 343 9.20 -7.89 -15.99
CA GLN A 343 7.97 -7.73 -16.76
C GLN A 343 7.13 -6.58 -16.22
N LYS A 344 6.26 -6.00 -17.06
CA LYS A 344 5.30 -4.98 -16.63
C LYS A 344 4.36 -5.57 -15.58
N LYS A 345 4.17 -4.86 -14.47
CA LYS A 345 3.28 -5.27 -13.38
C LYS A 345 1.80 -5.13 -13.71
N ASN A 346 1.49 -4.20 -14.60
CA ASN A 346 0.13 -3.82 -14.95
C ASN A 346 -0.09 -4.09 -16.43
N LYS A 347 -1.12 -4.89 -16.73
CA LYS A 347 -1.65 -5.08 -18.07
C LYS A 347 -2.90 -4.22 -18.16
N ILE A 348 -2.82 -3.14 -18.95
CA ILE A 348 -3.91 -2.18 -19.14
C ILE A 348 -4.69 -2.60 -20.38
N THR A 349 -5.98 -2.82 -20.22
CA THR A 349 -6.92 -3.26 -21.26
C THR A 349 -8.08 -2.28 -21.38
N PHE A 350 -8.80 -2.36 -22.50
CA PHE A 350 -9.92 -1.48 -22.81
C PHE A 350 -11.04 -2.32 -23.44
N PRO A 351 -11.61 -3.29 -22.70
CA PRO A 351 -12.65 -4.19 -23.21
C PRO A 351 -13.83 -3.41 -23.80
N LYS A 352 -14.33 -3.84 -24.97
CA LYS A 352 -15.60 -3.32 -25.51
C LYS A 352 -16.74 -4.17 -24.96
N ASP A 353 -17.72 -3.54 -24.31
CA ASP A 353 -18.97 -4.21 -23.97
C ASP A 353 -19.95 -4.10 -25.16
N PRO A 354 -20.33 -5.21 -25.81
CA PRO A 354 -21.32 -5.20 -26.90
C PRO A 354 -22.71 -4.71 -26.45
N ASN A 355 -23.01 -4.81 -25.16
CA ASN A 355 -24.28 -4.46 -24.54
C ASN A 355 -24.26 -3.12 -23.80
N ALA A 356 -23.19 -2.32 -23.95
CA ALA A 356 -23.12 -0.98 -23.37
C ALA A 356 -24.36 -0.16 -23.78
N GLU A 357 -25.08 0.37 -22.79
CA GLU A 357 -26.28 1.20 -22.96
C GLU A 357 -25.99 2.46 -23.80
N TYR A 358 -24.73 2.91 -23.79
CA TYR A 358 -24.20 4.04 -24.57
C TYR A 358 -23.19 3.56 -25.61
N ASN A 359 -23.57 3.55 -26.88
CA ASN A 359 -22.65 3.27 -27.99
C ASN A 359 -22.00 4.57 -28.49
N PHE A 360 -20.82 4.89 -27.93
CA PHE A 360 -20.07 6.11 -28.28
C PHE A 360 -19.72 6.21 -29.77
N ASP A 361 -19.55 5.10 -30.48
CA ASP A 361 -19.27 5.12 -31.92
C ASP A 361 -20.48 5.54 -32.75
N LYS A 362 -21.70 5.29 -32.27
CA LYS A 362 -22.93 5.84 -32.87
C LYS A 362 -23.06 7.33 -32.56
N ILE A 363 -22.73 7.76 -31.35
CA ILE A 363 -22.79 9.18 -30.92
C ILE A 363 -21.79 10.02 -31.74
N LYS A 364 -20.57 9.53 -31.97
CA LYS A 364 -19.56 10.18 -32.83
C LYS A 364 -20.06 10.43 -34.25
N LYS A 365 -21.00 9.63 -34.76
CA LYS A 365 -21.54 9.75 -36.13
C LYS A 365 -22.75 10.69 -36.24
N GLN A 366 -23.28 11.20 -35.14
CA GLN A 366 -24.47 12.07 -35.13
C GLN A 366 -24.17 13.55 -35.37
N TYR A 367 -22.89 13.93 -35.44
CA TYR A 367 -22.54 15.33 -35.68
C TYR A 367 -22.78 15.72 -37.13
N ALA A 368 -23.49 16.84 -37.34
CA ALA A 368 -23.68 17.43 -38.66
C ALA A 368 -22.34 17.89 -39.28
N GLU A 369 -22.30 18.00 -40.62
CA GLU A 369 -21.13 18.56 -41.30
C GLU A 369 -20.92 20.03 -40.87
N PRO A 370 -19.69 20.42 -40.48
CA PRO A 370 -19.41 21.76 -39.98
C PRO A 370 -19.56 22.77 -41.10
N ARG A 371 -20.21 23.90 -40.82
CA ARG A 371 -20.47 24.97 -41.80
C ARG A 371 -19.33 25.99 -41.86
N SER A 372 -18.44 26.00 -40.86
CA SER A 372 -17.27 26.87 -40.81
C SER A 372 -15.99 26.14 -40.34
N PRO A 373 -14.79 26.68 -40.64
CA PRO A 373 -13.53 26.14 -40.14
C PRO A 373 -13.43 26.11 -38.60
N GLN A 374 -14.03 27.09 -37.92
CA GLN A 374 -14.05 27.17 -36.46
C GLN A 374 -14.94 26.08 -35.86
N GLU A 375 -16.13 25.85 -36.44
CA GLU A 375 -17.01 24.75 -36.05
C GLU A 375 -16.35 23.39 -36.29
N ALA A 376 -15.56 23.24 -37.36
CA ALA A 376 -14.83 22.01 -37.64
C ALA A 376 -13.75 21.71 -36.58
N GLU A 377 -13.09 22.73 -36.03
CA GLU A 377 -12.12 22.56 -34.94
C GLU A 377 -12.80 22.21 -33.61
N GLU A 378 -13.91 22.86 -33.29
CA GLU A 378 -14.70 22.55 -32.09
C GLU A 378 -15.28 21.14 -32.15
N GLN A 379 -15.82 20.74 -33.30
CA GLN A 379 -16.32 19.38 -33.52
C GLN A 379 -15.20 18.34 -33.37
N LYS A 380 -13.98 18.62 -33.86
CA LYS A 380 -12.81 17.76 -33.65
C LYS A 380 -12.43 17.65 -32.17
N LYS A 381 -12.46 18.75 -31.42
CA LYS A 381 -12.21 18.75 -29.97
C LYS A 381 -13.26 17.92 -29.22
N LEU A 382 -14.53 18.07 -29.56
CA LEU A 382 -15.64 17.31 -28.97
C LEU A 382 -15.52 15.81 -29.28
N MET A 383 -15.25 15.45 -30.52
CA MET A 383 -15.01 14.05 -30.90
C MET A 383 -13.81 13.45 -30.18
N LEU A 384 -12.73 14.21 -30.02
CA LEU A 384 -11.55 13.77 -29.29
C LEU A 384 -11.88 13.56 -27.80
N ALA A 385 -12.59 14.50 -27.17
CA ALA A 385 -13.02 14.37 -25.78
C ALA A 385 -13.91 13.13 -25.59
N LEU A 386 -14.93 12.94 -26.43
CA LEU A 386 -15.81 11.76 -26.40
C LEU A 386 -15.04 10.45 -26.56
N SER A 387 -14.03 10.43 -27.44
CA SER A 387 -13.19 9.23 -27.60
C SER A 387 -12.36 8.92 -26.35
N ILE A 388 -12.02 9.93 -25.56
CA ILE A 388 -11.27 9.77 -24.32
C ILE A 388 -12.22 9.38 -23.18
N ASP A 389 -13.45 9.91 -23.14
CA ASP A 389 -14.48 9.46 -22.20
C ASP A 389 -14.80 7.97 -22.38
N ASP A 390 -14.97 7.52 -23.63
CA ASP A 390 -15.18 6.10 -23.96
C ASP A 390 -14.02 5.23 -23.45
N LEU A 391 -12.78 5.70 -23.57
CA LEU A 391 -11.62 5.02 -22.98
C LEU A 391 -11.63 5.04 -21.45
N ALA A 392 -12.12 6.11 -20.84
CA ALA A 392 -12.19 6.27 -19.39
C ALA A 392 -13.20 5.31 -18.76
N ASP A 393 -14.31 5.06 -19.43
CA ASP A 393 -15.38 4.20 -18.94
C ASP A 393 -14.96 2.72 -18.96
N ARG A 394 -14.24 2.31 -20.02
CA ARG A 394 -13.90 0.90 -20.26
C ARG A 394 -12.49 0.49 -19.83
N VAL A 395 -11.70 1.38 -19.25
CA VAL A 395 -10.33 1.05 -18.85
C VAL A 395 -10.33 0.00 -17.75
N ASP A 396 -9.56 -1.06 -17.94
CA ASP A 396 -9.32 -2.09 -16.93
C ASP A 396 -7.84 -2.37 -16.75
N VAL A 397 -7.47 -2.85 -15.56
CA VAL A 397 -6.07 -3.10 -15.20
C VAL A 397 -5.96 -4.41 -14.47
N ASP A 398 -5.34 -5.39 -15.12
CA ASP A 398 -4.89 -6.61 -14.44
C ASP A 398 -3.50 -6.36 -13.85
N THR A 399 -3.30 -6.74 -12.58
CA THR A 399 -1.98 -6.62 -11.96
C THR A 399 -1.51 -7.87 -11.25
N THR A 400 -0.20 -8.11 -11.31
CA THR A 400 0.48 -9.13 -10.51
C THR A 400 0.44 -8.86 -9.00
N ASP A 401 0.10 -7.63 -8.57
CA ASP A 401 -0.06 -7.31 -7.15
C ASP A 401 -1.43 -7.73 -6.58
N ASP A 402 -2.35 -8.24 -7.41
CA ASP A 402 -3.66 -8.70 -6.98
C ASP A 402 -3.58 -10.01 -6.19
N ASN A 403 -4.43 -10.12 -5.17
CA ASN A 403 -4.58 -11.36 -4.42
C ASN A 403 -6.03 -11.54 -3.96
N LYS A 404 -6.36 -12.72 -3.41
CA LYS A 404 -7.71 -13.08 -2.93
C LYS A 404 -8.35 -12.04 -1.97
N ARG A 405 -7.58 -11.12 -1.37
CA ARG A 405 -8.05 -10.12 -0.40
C ARG A 405 -7.88 -8.67 -0.85
N LYS A 406 -7.12 -8.40 -1.92
CA LYS A 406 -6.77 -7.06 -2.39
C LYS A 406 -6.87 -7.03 -3.90
N ASN A 407 -7.83 -6.26 -4.40
CA ASN A 407 -8.02 -6.02 -5.81
C ASN A 407 -7.47 -4.62 -6.15
N LYS A 408 -6.15 -4.55 -6.33
CA LYS A 408 -5.42 -3.34 -6.70
C LYS A 408 -5.59 -3.00 -8.17
N GLY A 409 -5.92 -3.99 -9.02
CA GLY A 409 -6.28 -3.79 -10.41
C GLY A 409 -7.42 -2.77 -10.55
N HIS A 410 -8.52 -2.98 -9.85
CA HIS A 410 -9.64 -2.04 -9.84
C HIS A 410 -9.28 -0.63 -9.34
N ASP A 411 -8.44 -0.53 -8.30
CA ASP A 411 -7.98 0.78 -7.82
C ASP A 411 -7.19 1.52 -8.92
N ARG A 412 -6.32 0.81 -9.64
CA ARG A 412 -5.50 1.37 -10.73
C ARG A 412 -6.34 1.69 -11.96
N ALA A 413 -7.35 0.89 -12.27
CA ALA A 413 -8.30 1.19 -13.32
C ALA A 413 -9.08 2.47 -13.00
N ALA A 414 -9.53 2.64 -11.75
CA ALA A 414 -10.21 3.86 -11.31
C ALA A 414 -9.32 5.12 -11.45
N GLU A 415 -8.02 5.01 -11.13
CA GLU A 415 -7.05 6.10 -11.33
C GLU A 415 -6.91 6.50 -12.80
N LEU A 416 -6.78 5.51 -13.69
CA LEU A 416 -6.69 5.76 -15.13
C LEU A 416 -8.00 6.35 -15.67
N SER A 417 -9.14 5.86 -15.19
CA SER A 417 -10.47 6.36 -15.55
C SER A 417 -10.63 7.83 -15.16
N MET A 418 -10.34 8.18 -13.90
CA MET A 418 -10.38 9.58 -13.43
C MET A 418 -9.45 10.48 -14.25
N PHE A 419 -8.23 10.02 -14.55
CA PHE A 419 -7.28 10.77 -15.36
C PHE A 419 -7.77 11.03 -16.79
N LEU A 420 -8.38 10.03 -17.42
CA LEU A 420 -8.95 10.17 -18.77
C LEU A 420 -10.18 11.08 -18.76
N MET A 421 -11.07 10.97 -17.77
CA MET A 421 -12.20 11.90 -17.61
C MET A 421 -11.73 13.35 -17.40
N ASP A 422 -10.71 13.56 -16.57
CA ASP A 422 -10.12 14.89 -16.37
C ASP A 422 -9.50 15.44 -17.66
N MET A 423 -8.87 14.58 -18.47
CA MET A 423 -8.34 14.96 -19.78
C MET A 423 -9.46 15.33 -20.76
N ALA A 424 -10.53 14.56 -20.82
CA ALA A 424 -11.68 14.87 -21.68
C ALA A 424 -12.31 16.21 -21.30
N ASN A 425 -12.50 16.47 -20.00
CA ASN A 425 -12.98 17.75 -19.49
C ASN A 425 -12.02 18.90 -19.81
N ALA A 426 -10.71 18.70 -19.67
CA ALA A 426 -9.69 19.68 -20.04
C ALA A 426 -9.75 20.01 -21.54
N ILE A 427 -9.95 19.02 -22.42
CA ILE A 427 -10.08 19.22 -23.87
C ILE A 427 -11.33 20.04 -24.20
N ARG A 428 -12.46 19.79 -23.52
CA ARG A 428 -13.71 20.55 -23.70
C ARG A 428 -13.58 21.99 -23.22
N SER A 429 -12.96 22.22 -22.06
CA SER A 429 -12.83 23.56 -21.47
C SER A 429 -11.66 24.36 -22.02
N GLY A 430 -10.67 23.71 -22.65
CA GLY A 430 -9.41 24.31 -23.08
C GLY A 430 -8.46 24.67 -21.95
N GLN A 431 -8.78 24.32 -20.70
CA GLN A 431 -8.00 24.66 -19.50
C GLN A 431 -7.34 23.41 -18.90
N GLY A 432 -6.15 23.57 -18.32
CA GLY A 432 -5.48 22.49 -17.57
C GLY A 432 -4.80 21.41 -18.44
N LEU A 433 -4.63 21.65 -19.75
CA LEU A 433 -3.81 20.77 -20.61
C LEU A 433 -2.32 21.01 -20.34
N THR A 434 -1.65 20.01 -19.79
CA THR A 434 -0.18 19.99 -19.72
C THR A 434 0.39 19.03 -20.76
N LYS A 435 1.64 19.29 -21.19
CA LYS A 435 2.35 18.43 -22.15
C LYS A 435 2.42 16.98 -21.68
N GLU A 436 2.63 16.77 -20.38
CA GLU A 436 2.67 15.43 -19.78
C GLU A 436 1.31 14.72 -19.85
N LYS A 437 0.20 15.42 -19.51
CA LYS A 437 -1.16 14.85 -19.62
C LYS A 437 -1.47 14.41 -21.05
N ILE A 438 -1.11 15.24 -22.03
CA ILE A 438 -1.30 14.92 -23.46
C ILE A 438 -0.49 13.68 -23.86
N GLN A 439 0.78 13.60 -23.47
CA GLN A 439 1.65 12.46 -23.80
C GLN A 439 1.14 11.15 -23.20
N MET A 440 0.74 11.16 -21.93
CA MET A 440 0.22 9.98 -21.23
C MET A 440 -1.11 9.51 -21.81
N THR A 441 -2.01 10.45 -22.14
CA THR A 441 -3.27 10.13 -22.81
C THR A 441 -3.03 9.57 -24.21
N GLY A 442 -2.09 10.15 -24.96
CA GLY A 442 -1.69 9.62 -26.27
C GLY A 442 -1.13 8.20 -26.19
N TYR A 443 -0.35 7.89 -25.15
CA TYR A 443 0.14 6.54 -24.90
C TYR A 443 -1.00 5.55 -24.61
N LEU A 444 -1.92 5.89 -23.72
CA LEU A 444 -3.09 5.05 -23.38
C LEU A 444 -3.98 4.81 -24.60
N ARG A 445 -4.21 5.84 -25.42
CA ARG A 445 -4.96 5.70 -26.66
C ARG A 445 -4.27 4.77 -27.67
N LYS A 446 -2.94 4.86 -27.79
CA LYS A 446 -2.17 3.95 -28.65
C LYS A 446 -2.24 2.50 -28.15
N LEU A 447 -2.18 2.29 -26.84
CA LEU A 447 -2.40 0.98 -26.23
C LEU A 447 -3.80 0.43 -26.53
N ALA A 448 -4.84 1.26 -26.44
CA ALA A 448 -6.20 0.84 -26.77
C ALA A 448 -6.31 0.37 -28.22
N GLN A 449 -5.73 1.11 -29.17
CA GLN A 449 -5.69 0.71 -30.58
C GLN A 449 -4.93 -0.60 -30.82
N GLN A 450 -3.84 -0.82 -30.08
CA GLN A 450 -3.09 -2.08 -30.15
C GLN A 450 -3.87 -3.26 -29.57
N ASN A 451 -4.59 -3.06 -28.46
CA ASN A 451 -5.44 -4.08 -27.86
C ASN A 451 -6.57 -4.49 -28.81
N GLU A 452 -7.19 -3.52 -29.50
CA GLU A 452 -8.23 -3.80 -30.50
C GLU A 452 -7.68 -4.59 -31.70
N ALA A 453 -6.47 -4.29 -32.17
CA ALA A 453 -5.83 -5.03 -33.25
C ALA A 453 -5.54 -6.49 -32.87
N VAL A 454 -5.20 -6.76 -31.60
CA VAL A 454 -4.96 -8.13 -31.10
C VAL A 454 -6.27 -8.91 -30.95
N GLU A 455 -7.37 -8.27 -30.53
CA GLU A 455 -8.70 -8.92 -30.49
C GLU A 455 -9.23 -9.28 -31.88
N THR A 456 -8.96 -8.46 -32.91
CA THR A 456 -9.36 -8.80 -34.30
C THR A 456 -8.59 -9.98 -34.92
N VAL A 457 -7.47 -10.39 -34.31
CA VAL A 457 -6.69 -11.58 -34.70
C VAL A 457 -7.10 -12.81 -33.87
N GLY A 458 -8.14 -12.70 -33.05
CA GLY A 458 -8.70 -13.78 -32.23
C GLY A 458 -9.20 -14.96 -33.06
N THR A 459 -8.41 -16.04 -33.03
CA THR A 459 -8.62 -17.39 -33.59
C THR A 459 -8.96 -17.46 -35.09
N PRO A 460 -8.07 -17.99 -35.95
CA PRO A 460 -8.49 -18.34 -37.29
C PRO A 460 -9.63 -19.36 -37.16
N VAL A 461 -10.70 -19.15 -37.92
CA VAL A 461 -11.91 -20.01 -37.93
C VAL A 461 -11.56 -21.50 -38.01
N THR A 462 -10.38 -21.84 -38.55
CA THR A 462 -9.79 -23.18 -38.58
C THR A 462 -9.55 -23.80 -37.22
N GLU A 463 -9.05 -23.07 -36.21
CA GLU A 463 -8.80 -23.62 -34.86
C GLU A 463 -10.11 -23.82 -34.07
N GLN A 464 -11.12 -22.98 -34.32
CA GLN A 464 -12.46 -23.20 -33.79
C GLN A 464 -13.16 -24.37 -34.49
N PHE A 465 -12.97 -24.54 -35.81
CA PHE A 465 -13.47 -25.72 -36.54
C PHE A 465 -12.80 -27.02 -36.08
N ASP A 466 -11.48 -27.03 -35.89
CA ASP A 466 -10.75 -28.22 -35.45
C ASP A 466 -11.06 -28.60 -34.00
N SER A 467 -11.28 -27.62 -33.12
CA SER A 467 -11.75 -27.90 -31.75
C SER A 467 -13.20 -28.40 -31.71
N MET A 468 -14.09 -27.86 -32.55
CA MET A 468 -15.46 -28.36 -32.68
C MET A 468 -15.54 -29.74 -33.36
N LEU A 469 -14.68 -30.02 -34.34
CA LEU A 469 -14.57 -31.33 -34.98
C LEU A 469 -14.00 -32.36 -34.00
N SER A 470 -12.94 -32.03 -33.26
CA SER A 470 -12.36 -32.95 -32.27
C SER A 470 -13.32 -33.27 -31.12
N GLU A 471 -14.11 -32.31 -30.63
CA GLU A 471 -15.19 -32.59 -29.65
C GLU A 471 -16.33 -33.43 -30.24
N ALA A 472 -16.68 -33.23 -31.51
CA ALA A 472 -17.72 -34.01 -32.19
C ALA A 472 -17.28 -35.46 -32.46
N PHE A 473 -16.00 -35.69 -32.78
CA PHE A 473 -15.44 -37.01 -33.05
C PHE A 473 -14.95 -37.76 -31.81
N ALA A 474 -14.71 -37.08 -30.68
CA ALA A 474 -14.41 -37.75 -29.40
C ALA A 474 -15.56 -38.63 -28.89
N LYS A 475 -16.79 -38.46 -29.41
CA LYS A 475 -17.95 -39.33 -29.11
C LYS A 475 -18.05 -40.55 -30.02
N PHE A 476 -17.22 -40.64 -31.05
CA PHE A 476 -17.14 -41.75 -31.99
C PHE A 476 -15.77 -42.42 -31.88
N GLU A 477 -15.44 -42.96 -30.70
CA GLU A 477 -14.38 -43.95 -30.63
C GLU A 477 -14.85 -45.22 -31.37
N ILE A 478 -14.25 -45.50 -32.52
CA ILE A 478 -14.43 -46.77 -33.22
C ILE A 478 -13.65 -47.81 -32.42
N PRO A 479 -14.30 -48.84 -31.84
CA PRO A 479 -13.61 -49.85 -31.08
C PRO A 479 -12.65 -50.63 -32.00
N ALA A 480 -11.40 -50.75 -31.58
CA ALA A 480 -10.42 -51.70 -32.12
C ALA A 480 -10.27 -52.88 -31.14
#